data_AF-A0A973PDK1-F1
#
_entry.id   AF-A0A973PDK1-F1
#
_cell.length_a   1.000
_cell.length_b   1.000
_cell.length_c   1.000
_cell.angle_alpha   90.00
_cell.angle_beta   90.00
_cell.angle_gamma   90.00
#
_symmetry.space_group_name_H-M   'P 1'
#
loop_
_entity.id
_entity.type
_entity.pdbx_description
1 polymer ?
#
loop_
_entity_poly.entity_id
_entity_poly.type
_entity_poly.pdbx_seq_one_letter_code
_entity_poly.pdbx_strand_id
1 'polypeptide(L)'
;YELLETGYPRNDRYFRTGPEEIAAIRARLGIEPGRTAVLYAPTFREYGGAGPLPDPSRLAAALGPDHVLMLRSHYYDAEGAKTGAERRAEGAARVVDLSSYPVVEDLCLAADVLVTDYSSIMFDYACLDRPIVVYAPDWETYRATRGVTFDLLAEPPGAVAESEEQLIEVFRSGAVASGAAGEARAAFRRRFCAFDDGRAAERVVRRVFLGEKP
;
A
#
# COMPACT_ATOMS: atom_id res chain seq x y z
N TYR A 1 -0.01 1.70 33.02
CA TYR A 1 -0.10 1.55 31.56
C TYR A 1 -1.32 0.69 31.27
N GLU A 2 -2.13 1.07 30.29
CA GLU A 2 -3.31 0.34 29.85
C GLU A 2 -3.23 0.20 28.34
N LEU A 3 -3.48 -1.00 27.82
CA LEU A 3 -3.59 -1.25 26.40
C LEU A 3 -5.05 -1.05 25.96
N LEU A 4 -5.26 -0.24 24.91
CA LEU A 4 -6.56 -0.01 24.31
C LEU A 4 -6.61 -0.61 22.91
N GLU A 5 -7.36 -1.70 22.76
CA GLU A 5 -7.54 -2.42 21.49
C GLU A 5 -8.65 -1.77 20.66
N THR A 6 -8.42 -0.52 20.23
CA THR A 6 -9.45 0.32 19.60
C THR A 6 -9.31 0.45 18.08
N GLY A 7 -8.26 -0.10 17.48
CA GLY A 7 -7.87 0.19 16.10
C GLY A 7 -7.12 1.53 16.01
N TYR A 8 -6.82 1.97 14.79
CA TYR A 8 -6.08 3.21 14.55
C TYR A 8 -7.02 4.36 14.19
N PRO A 9 -7.05 5.47 14.96
CA PRO A 9 -7.85 6.66 14.64
C PRO A 9 -7.66 7.20 13.21
N ARG A 10 -6.46 7.06 12.63
CA ARG A 10 -6.19 7.45 11.25
C ARG A 10 -6.90 6.57 10.21
N ASN A 11 -7.07 5.28 10.51
CA ASN A 11 -7.72 4.31 9.61
C ASN A 11 -9.24 4.49 9.60
N ASP A 12 -9.82 5.26 10.54
CA ASP A 12 -11.24 5.59 10.50
C ASP A 12 -11.66 6.22 9.16
N ARG A 13 -10.75 6.97 8.52
CA ARG A 13 -10.98 7.59 7.21
C ARG A 13 -11.35 6.55 6.15
N TYR A 14 -10.77 5.35 6.20
CA TYR A 14 -11.05 4.27 5.24
C TYR A 14 -12.49 3.75 5.30
N PHE A 15 -13.17 3.90 6.43
CA PHE A 15 -14.56 3.44 6.62
C PHE A 15 -15.58 4.56 6.42
N ARG A 16 -15.16 5.82 6.56
CA ARG A 16 -16.04 6.98 6.55
C ARG A 16 -16.01 7.76 5.23
N THR A 17 -14.96 7.62 4.42
CA THR A 17 -14.85 8.32 3.15
C THR A 17 -15.69 7.63 2.07
N GLY A 18 -16.69 8.36 1.55
CA GLY A 18 -17.57 7.90 0.48
C GLY A 18 -17.02 8.10 -0.94
N PRO A 19 -17.71 7.59 -1.96
CA PRO A 19 -17.25 7.63 -3.36
C PRO A 19 -16.96 9.03 -3.91
N GLU A 20 -17.74 10.04 -3.50
CA GLU A 20 -17.55 11.43 -3.95
C GLU A 20 -16.24 12.03 -3.44
N GLU A 21 -15.91 11.81 -2.17
CA GLU A 21 -14.64 12.25 -1.60
C GLU A 21 -13.46 11.47 -2.22
N ILE A 22 -13.61 10.16 -2.46
CA ILE A 22 -12.60 9.36 -3.17
C ILE A 22 -12.36 9.93 -4.58
N ALA A 23 -13.42 10.28 -5.32
CA ALA A 23 -13.29 10.88 -6.64
C ALA A 23 -12.58 12.25 -6.59
N ALA A 24 -12.90 13.09 -5.59
CA ALA A 24 -12.22 14.36 -5.38
C ALA A 24 -10.74 14.18 -5.01
N ILE A 25 -10.41 13.21 -4.16
CA ILE A 25 -9.03 12.83 -3.85
C ILE A 25 -8.29 12.41 -5.12
N ARG A 26 -8.88 11.50 -5.90
CA ARG A 26 -8.31 11.02 -7.17
C ARG A 26 -8.04 12.17 -8.14
N ALA A 27 -8.99 13.10 -8.29
CA ALA A 27 -8.81 14.27 -9.14
C ALA A 27 -7.66 15.17 -8.66
N ARG A 28 -7.54 15.41 -7.35
CA ARG A 28 -6.45 16.21 -6.75
C ARG A 28 -5.07 15.55 -6.93
N LEU A 29 -5.02 14.21 -6.94
CA LEU A 29 -3.81 13.43 -7.23
C LEU A 29 -3.55 13.28 -8.74
N GLY A 30 -4.40 13.86 -9.59
CA GLY A 30 -4.27 13.80 -11.04
C GLY A 30 -4.69 12.47 -11.66
N ILE A 31 -5.44 11.61 -10.97
CA ILE A 31 -5.88 10.31 -11.48
C ILE A 31 -7.17 10.51 -12.27
N GLU A 32 -7.12 10.23 -13.58
CA GLU A 32 -8.30 10.38 -14.42
C GLU A 32 -9.41 9.35 -14.09
N PRO A 33 -10.70 9.70 -14.31
CA PRO A 33 -11.79 8.77 -14.17
C PRO A 33 -11.58 7.51 -15.03
N GLY A 34 -11.94 6.35 -14.47
CA GLY A 34 -11.85 5.06 -15.16
C GLY A 34 -10.44 4.45 -15.24
N ARG A 35 -9.40 5.12 -14.73
CA ARG A 35 -8.05 4.54 -14.62
C ARG A 35 -7.92 3.62 -13.42
N THR A 36 -7.11 2.58 -13.52
CA THR A 36 -6.74 1.75 -12.36
C THR A 36 -5.50 2.33 -11.70
N ALA A 37 -5.61 2.74 -10.45
CA ALA A 37 -4.50 3.33 -9.70
C ALA A 37 -3.73 2.26 -8.90
N VAL A 38 -2.44 2.13 -9.17
CA VAL A 38 -1.53 1.23 -8.45
C VAL A 38 -0.60 2.06 -7.58
N LEU A 39 -0.70 1.91 -6.26
CA LEU A 39 0.21 2.54 -5.30
C LEU A 39 1.44 1.67 -5.12
N TYR A 40 2.61 2.16 -5.52
CA TYR A 40 3.88 1.53 -5.22
C TYR A 40 4.57 2.24 -4.05
N ALA A 41 4.64 1.57 -2.90
CA ALA A 41 5.11 2.12 -1.63
C ALA A 41 6.11 1.17 -0.94
N PRO A 42 7.37 1.10 -1.42
CA PRO A 42 8.41 0.28 -0.79
C PRO A 42 8.93 0.89 0.52
N THR A 43 9.54 0.05 1.35
CA THR A 43 10.32 0.50 2.51
C THR A 43 11.70 1.00 2.11
N PHE A 44 12.27 1.90 2.92
CA PHE A 44 13.65 2.33 2.77
C PHE A 44 14.63 1.18 3.08
N ARG A 45 15.73 1.11 2.32
CA ARG A 45 16.79 0.12 2.51
C ARG A 45 18.01 0.79 3.14
N GLU A 46 18.25 0.49 4.42
CA GLU A 46 19.41 1.00 5.18
C GLU A 46 20.70 0.18 4.93
N TYR A 47 20.57 -1.05 4.39
CA TYR A 47 21.68 -1.99 4.23
C TYR A 47 22.13 -2.09 2.76
N GLY A 48 23.45 -2.17 2.55
CA GLY A 48 24.01 -2.49 1.23
C GLY A 48 23.64 -3.92 0.81
N GLY A 49 23.26 -4.11 -0.45
CA GLY A 49 22.88 -5.43 -0.98
C GLY A 49 21.38 -5.75 -0.92
N ALA A 50 20.51 -4.75 -0.75
CA ALA A 50 19.07 -4.91 -1.00
C ALA A 50 18.84 -5.38 -2.45
N GLY A 51 17.85 -6.26 -2.62
CA GLY A 51 17.39 -6.65 -3.95
C GLY A 51 16.90 -5.42 -4.72
N PRO A 52 17.01 -5.38 -6.05
CA PRO A 52 16.65 -4.19 -6.80
C PRO A 52 15.18 -3.84 -6.53
N LEU A 53 14.94 -2.60 -6.09
CA LEU A 53 13.60 -2.02 -6.21
C LEU A 53 13.21 -2.13 -7.70
N PRO A 54 11.96 -2.52 -8.02
CA PRO A 54 11.55 -2.67 -9.40
C PRO A 54 11.68 -1.32 -10.09
N ASP A 55 12.15 -1.34 -11.34
CA ASP A 55 12.21 -0.14 -12.16
C ASP A 55 10.77 0.33 -12.40
N PRO A 56 10.39 1.53 -11.90
CA PRO A 56 9.05 2.07 -12.10
C PRO A 56 8.63 2.11 -13.58
N SER A 57 9.59 2.24 -14.49
CA SER A 57 9.34 2.27 -15.93
C SER A 57 8.96 0.89 -16.47
N ARG A 58 9.61 -0.19 -15.98
CA ARG A 58 9.26 -1.58 -16.34
C ARG A 58 7.88 -1.95 -15.79
N LEU A 59 7.61 -1.59 -14.53
CA LEU A 59 6.29 -1.82 -13.92
C LEU A 59 5.20 -1.04 -14.65
N ALA A 60 5.42 0.25 -14.97
CA ALA A 60 4.47 1.05 -15.73
C ALA A 60 4.17 0.45 -17.12
N ALA A 61 5.18 -0.08 -17.82
CA ALA A 61 4.99 -0.77 -19.09
C ALA A 61 4.18 -2.05 -18.95
N ALA A 62 4.38 -2.82 -17.86
CA ALA A 62 3.62 -4.04 -17.59
C ALA A 62 2.14 -3.78 -17.25
N LEU A 63 1.86 -2.67 -16.55
CA LEU A 63 0.50 -2.25 -16.22
C LEU A 63 -0.27 -1.76 -17.47
N GLY A 64 0.39 -1.05 -18.37
CA GLY A 64 -0.22 -0.55 -19.60
C GLY A 64 -1.04 0.73 -19.44
N PRO A 65 -1.64 1.24 -20.53
CA PRO A 65 -2.09 2.63 -20.64
C PRO A 65 -3.34 2.97 -19.84
N ASP A 66 -4.07 1.96 -19.35
CA ASP A 66 -5.27 2.15 -18.53
C ASP A 66 -4.99 2.32 -17.04
N HIS A 67 -3.71 2.30 -16.66
CA HIS A 67 -3.26 2.41 -15.29
C HIS A 67 -2.54 3.73 -14.99
N VAL A 68 -2.56 4.09 -13.70
CA VAL A 68 -1.71 5.13 -13.12
C VAL A 68 -0.86 4.49 -12.04
N LEU A 69 0.47 4.61 -12.16
CA LEU A 69 1.42 4.15 -11.15
C LEU A 69 1.77 5.33 -10.23
N MET A 70 1.31 5.25 -8.99
CA MET A 70 1.57 6.23 -7.94
C MET A 70 2.81 5.82 -7.15
N LEU A 71 3.87 6.61 -7.22
CA LEU A 71 5.10 6.34 -6.48
C LEU A 71 5.05 7.01 -5.11
N ARG A 72 5.34 6.22 -4.07
CA ARG A 72 5.51 6.69 -2.70
C ARG A 72 6.85 6.19 -2.18
N SER A 73 7.92 6.83 -2.63
CA SER A 73 9.28 6.57 -2.14
C SER A 73 9.48 7.16 -0.75
N HIS A 74 10.46 6.62 -0.01
CA HIS A 74 10.81 7.15 1.30
C HIS A 74 11.45 8.55 1.17
N TYR A 75 11.23 9.41 2.16
CA TYR A 75 11.72 10.79 2.14
C TYR A 75 13.26 10.91 2.08
N TYR A 76 14.00 9.87 2.52
CA TYR A 76 15.46 9.79 2.36
C TYR A 76 15.90 9.55 0.91
N ASP A 77 15.07 8.89 0.08
CA ASP A 77 15.34 8.65 -1.34
C ASP A 77 14.87 9.83 -2.22
N ALA A 78 13.99 10.67 -1.68
CA ALA A 78 13.35 11.78 -2.39
C ALA A 78 14.33 12.91 -2.78
N GLU A 79 15.54 12.96 -2.24
CA GLU A 79 16.56 13.92 -2.69
C GLU A 79 17.13 13.59 -4.08
N GLY A 80 17.10 12.32 -4.50
CA GLY A 80 17.59 11.88 -5.82
C GLY A 80 16.55 11.91 -6.94
N ALA A 81 15.26 11.92 -6.60
CA ALA A 81 14.14 11.78 -7.54
C ALA A 81 13.35 13.08 -7.75
N LYS A 82 13.98 14.27 -7.61
CA LYS A 82 13.37 15.58 -7.90
C LYS A 82 13.15 15.83 -9.41
N THR A 83 12.59 14.87 -10.12
CA THR A 83 12.01 15.09 -11.43
C THR A 83 10.52 14.83 -11.32
N GLY A 84 9.76 15.87 -10.97
CA GLY A 84 8.29 15.92 -11.16
C GLY A 84 7.87 15.87 -12.63
N ALA A 85 8.64 15.18 -13.46
CA ALA A 85 8.31 14.90 -14.84
C ALA A 85 7.40 13.69 -14.84
N GLU A 86 6.12 13.94 -15.11
CA GLU A 86 5.19 12.90 -15.56
C GLU A 86 5.88 12.13 -16.69
N ARG A 87 6.18 10.85 -16.44
CA ARG A 87 6.74 9.96 -17.45
C ARG A 87 5.59 9.15 -18.01
N ARG A 88 5.32 9.38 -19.29
CA ARG A 88 4.39 8.57 -20.08
C ARG A 88 5.10 8.09 -21.32
N ALA A 89 5.58 6.84 -21.27
CA ALA A 89 5.97 6.14 -22.48
C ALA A 89 4.71 5.69 -23.23
N GLU A 90 4.78 5.61 -24.56
CA GLU A 90 3.69 5.10 -25.37
C GLU A 90 3.33 3.66 -24.95
N GLY A 91 2.04 3.40 -24.72
CA GLY A 91 1.55 2.09 -24.26
C GLY A 91 1.83 1.75 -22.79
N ALA A 92 2.44 2.64 -21.99
CA ALA A 92 2.69 2.42 -20.56
C ALA A 92 1.72 3.19 -19.66
N ALA A 93 1.63 2.77 -18.40
CA ALA A 93 0.92 3.50 -17.35
C ALA A 93 1.52 4.90 -17.15
N ARG A 94 0.66 5.86 -16.77
CA ARG A 94 1.15 7.18 -16.37
C ARG A 94 1.77 7.07 -14.98
N VAL A 95 3.01 7.56 -14.82
CA VAL A 95 3.71 7.56 -13.53
C VAL A 95 3.55 8.91 -12.85
N VAL A 96 3.09 8.90 -11.60
CA VAL A 96 2.91 10.09 -10.76
C VAL A 96 3.71 9.92 -9.48
N ASP A 97 4.64 10.84 -9.21
CA ASP A 97 5.39 10.84 -7.95
C ASP A 97 4.61 11.57 -6.85
N LEU A 98 4.22 10.84 -5.81
CA LEU A 98 3.48 11.29 -4.64
C LEU A 98 4.29 11.12 -3.35
N SER A 99 5.62 11.02 -3.45
CA SER A 99 6.53 10.82 -2.31
C SER A 99 6.51 11.99 -1.32
N SER A 100 6.18 13.20 -1.77
CA SER A 100 6.03 14.40 -0.92
C SER A 100 4.60 14.60 -0.39
N TYR A 101 3.64 13.77 -0.79
CA TYR A 101 2.24 13.95 -0.39
C TYR A 101 2.04 13.66 1.11
N PRO A 102 1.44 14.56 1.90
CA PRO A 102 1.50 14.44 3.36
C PRO A 102 0.53 13.39 3.94
N VAL A 103 -0.60 13.13 3.29
CA VAL A 103 -1.69 12.30 3.83
C VAL A 103 -1.67 10.94 3.12
N VAL A 104 -1.13 9.91 3.78
CA VAL A 104 -1.01 8.56 3.17
C VAL A 104 -2.38 7.91 2.97
N GLU A 105 -3.34 8.24 3.81
CA GLU A 105 -4.70 7.71 3.76
C GLU A 105 -5.38 8.09 2.45
N ASP A 106 -5.11 9.29 1.93
CA ASP A 106 -5.63 9.74 0.64
C ASP A 106 -5.00 8.94 -0.52
N LEU A 107 -3.71 8.58 -0.42
CA LEU A 107 -3.05 7.71 -1.40
C LEU A 107 -3.67 6.31 -1.39
N CYS A 108 -3.90 5.75 -0.21
CA CYS A 108 -4.56 4.46 -0.03
C CYS A 108 -6.00 4.48 -0.58
N LEU A 109 -6.78 5.52 -0.26
CA LEU A 109 -8.15 5.69 -0.74
C LEU A 109 -8.23 5.83 -2.27
N ALA A 110 -7.25 6.49 -2.87
CA ALA A 110 -7.16 6.67 -4.31
C ALA A 110 -6.71 5.40 -5.05
N ALA A 111 -5.95 4.52 -4.40
CA ALA A 111 -5.40 3.32 -5.01
C ALA A 111 -6.41 2.18 -5.10
N ASP A 112 -6.44 1.52 -6.25
CA ASP A 112 -7.17 0.28 -6.49
C ASP A 112 -6.33 -0.96 -6.11
N VAL A 113 -5.00 -0.85 -6.16
CA VAL A 113 -4.04 -1.90 -5.76
C VAL A 113 -2.87 -1.28 -5.00
N LEU A 114 -2.39 -1.95 -3.94
CA LEU A 114 -1.13 -1.65 -3.27
C LEU A 114 -0.03 -2.63 -3.70
N VAL A 115 1.12 -2.12 -4.10
CA VAL A 115 2.38 -2.86 -4.20
C VAL A 115 3.31 -2.34 -3.11
N THR A 116 3.70 -3.20 -2.20
CA THR A 116 4.61 -2.86 -1.11
C THR A 116 5.52 -4.05 -0.80
N ASP A 117 6.43 -3.90 0.16
CA ASP A 117 7.34 -4.95 0.58
C ASP A 117 7.07 -5.33 2.05
N TYR A 118 7.86 -4.82 2.98
CA TYR A 118 7.80 -5.09 4.42
C TYR A 118 7.22 -3.90 5.21
N SER A 119 6.56 -2.96 4.50
CA SER A 119 6.00 -1.74 5.08
C SER A 119 4.75 -2.04 5.90
N SER A 120 4.62 -1.36 7.04
CA SER A 120 3.39 -1.43 7.85
C SER A 120 2.16 -0.88 7.14
N ILE A 121 2.31 -0.16 6.02
CA ILE A 121 1.18 0.34 5.22
C ILE A 121 0.23 -0.78 4.76
N MET A 122 0.73 -2.03 4.64
CA MET A 122 -0.12 -3.17 4.29
C MET A 122 -1.23 -3.43 5.32
N PHE A 123 -0.96 -3.19 6.62
CA PHE A 123 -1.95 -3.36 7.69
C PHE A 123 -3.06 -2.32 7.60
N ASP A 124 -2.69 -1.07 7.28
CA ASP A 124 -3.63 0.02 7.08
C ASP A 124 -4.47 -0.22 5.81
N TYR A 125 -3.81 -0.52 4.68
CA TYR A 125 -4.47 -0.69 3.39
C TYR A 125 -5.40 -1.91 3.36
N ALA A 126 -5.08 -2.97 4.12
CA ALA A 126 -5.95 -4.13 4.26
C ALA A 126 -7.35 -3.78 4.82
N CYS A 127 -7.50 -2.65 5.53
CA CYS A 127 -8.81 -2.16 5.97
C CYS A 127 -9.75 -1.86 4.79
N LEU A 128 -9.22 -1.46 3.63
CA LEU A 128 -9.99 -1.17 2.41
C LEU A 128 -10.46 -2.42 1.67
N ASP A 129 -9.98 -3.61 2.05
CA ASP A 129 -10.25 -4.89 1.38
C ASP A 129 -9.92 -4.91 -0.12
N ARG A 130 -8.88 -4.17 -0.51
CA ARG A 130 -8.39 -4.08 -1.89
C ARG A 130 -7.14 -4.94 -2.11
N PRO A 131 -6.84 -5.35 -3.36
CA PRO A 131 -5.65 -6.14 -3.67
C PRO A 131 -4.34 -5.55 -3.14
N ILE A 132 -3.51 -6.43 -2.57
CA ILE A 132 -2.15 -6.13 -2.11
C ILE A 132 -1.20 -7.12 -2.81
N VAL A 133 -0.09 -6.61 -3.33
CA VAL A 133 1.02 -7.41 -3.84
C VAL A 133 2.24 -7.12 -2.96
N VAL A 134 2.81 -8.18 -2.39
CA VAL A 134 4.08 -8.12 -1.66
C VAL A 134 5.21 -8.36 -2.63
N TYR A 135 6.09 -7.37 -2.80
CA TYR A 135 7.34 -7.48 -3.54
C TYR A 135 8.51 -7.65 -2.56
N ALA A 136 9.03 -8.87 -2.43
CA ALA A 136 9.98 -9.25 -1.39
C ALA A 136 11.27 -9.86 -1.98
N PRO A 137 12.07 -9.11 -2.75
CA PRO A 137 13.27 -9.65 -3.41
C PRO A 137 14.44 -9.95 -2.47
N ASP A 138 14.35 -9.51 -1.22
CA ASP A 138 15.42 -9.53 -0.23
C ASP A 138 14.94 -9.95 1.17
N TRP A 139 13.93 -10.84 1.23
CA TRP A 139 13.26 -11.22 2.47
C TRP A 139 14.22 -11.74 3.54
N GLU A 140 15.11 -12.67 3.18
CA GLU A 140 16.07 -13.26 4.12
C GLU A 140 17.01 -12.21 4.70
N THR A 141 17.49 -11.28 3.86
CA THR A 141 18.33 -10.16 4.29
C THR A 141 17.56 -9.21 5.21
N TYR A 142 16.33 -8.84 4.84
CA TYR A 142 15.49 -7.97 5.66
C TYR A 142 15.21 -8.59 7.03
N ARG A 143 14.81 -9.87 7.06
CA ARG A 143 14.54 -10.63 8.27
C ARG A 143 15.76 -10.72 9.18
N ALA A 144 16.95 -10.99 8.62
CA ALA A 144 18.17 -11.10 9.40
C ALA A 144 18.67 -9.75 9.97
N THR A 145 18.42 -8.65 9.25
CA THR A 145 18.95 -7.32 9.62
C THR A 145 18.00 -6.53 10.52
N ARG A 146 16.69 -6.53 10.23
CA ARG A 146 15.67 -5.74 10.96
C ARG A 146 14.90 -6.57 11.99
N GLY A 147 14.85 -7.89 11.82
CA GLY A 147 13.93 -8.75 12.55
C GLY A 147 12.48 -8.57 12.10
N VAL A 148 11.64 -9.56 12.40
CA VAL A 148 10.21 -9.56 12.04
C VAL A 148 9.37 -10.14 13.16
N THR A 149 8.14 -9.67 13.31
CA THR A 149 7.19 -10.15 14.32
C THR A 149 6.34 -11.33 13.85
N PHE A 150 6.30 -11.57 12.53
CA PHE A 150 5.66 -12.72 11.90
C PHE A 150 6.34 -13.02 10.56
N ASP A 151 6.10 -14.20 10.01
CA ASP A 151 6.60 -14.57 8.69
C ASP A 151 5.65 -14.05 7.60
N LEU A 152 6.07 -12.99 6.91
CA LEU A 152 5.27 -12.34 5.87
C LEU A 152 5.04 -13.25 4.67
N LEU A 153 6.01 -14.09 4.31
CA LEU A 153 5.88 -14.97 3.14
C LEU A 153 5.02 -16.20 3.46
N ALA A 154 4.96 -16.60 4.72
CA ALA A 154 4.03 -17.64 5.17
C ALA A 154 2.58 -17.14 5.26
N GLU A 155 2.37 -15.86 5.60
CA GLU A 155 1.04 -15.28 5.82
C GLU A 155 0.87 -13.91 5.11
N PRO A 156 0.96 -13.86 3.77
CA PRO A 156 0.92 -12.60 3.04
C PRO A 156 -0.51 -12.03 2.96
N PRO A 157 -0.66 -10.71 2.81
CA PRO A 157 -1.95 -10.05 2.56
C PRO A 157 -2.44 -10.17 1.11
N GLY A 158 -1.83 -11.02 0.27
CA GLY A 158 -2.16 -11.16 -1.15
C GLY A 158 -1.09 -11.90 -1.94
N ALA A 159 -0.94 -11.55 -3.22
CA ALA A 159 0.06 -12.16 -4.10
C ALA A 159 1.48 -11.77 -3.66
N VAL A 160 2.45 -12.66 -3.86
CA VAL A 160 3.86 -12.46 -3.53
C VAL A 160 4.69 -12.53 -4.80
N ALA A 161 5.66 -11.64 -4.93
CA ALA A 161 6.68 -11.64 -5.96
C ALA A 161 8.06 -11.42 -5.32
N GLU A 162 9.00 -12.33 -5.57
CA GLU A 162 10.38 -12.29 -5.09
C GLU A 162 11.35 -11.78 -6.18
N SER A 163 10.85 -11.48 -7.38
CA SER A 163 11.62 -10.83 -8.46
C SER A 163 10.75 -9.89 -9.28
N GLU A 164 11.40 -8.96 -10.00
CA GLU A 164 10.69 -8.02 -10.87
C GLU A 164 9.90 -8.75 -11.97
N GLU A 165 10.43 -9.84 -12.51
CA GLU A 165 9.74 -10.70 -13.49
C GLU A 165 8.47 -11.32 -12.89
N GLN A 166 8.54 -11.81 -11.65
CA GLN A 166 7.37 -12.34 -10.95
C GLN A 166 6.35 -11.24 -10.66
N LEU A 167 6.80 -10.04 -10.28
CA LEU A 167 5.92 -8.89 -10.06
C LEU A 167 5.16 -8.52 -11.33
N ILE A 168 5.85 -8.46 -12.46
CA ILE A 168 5.24 -8.23 -13.78
C ILE A 168 4.24 -9.34 -14.12
N GLU A 169 4.58 -10.60 -13.86
CA GLU A 169 3.69 -11.74 -14.12
C GLU A 169 2.42 -11.71 -13.26
N VAL A 170 2.51 -11.26 -12.01
CA VAL A 170 1.33 -11.09 -11.13
C VAL A 170 0.30 -10.16 -11.75
N PHE A 171 0.74 -9.08 -12.41
CA PHE A 171 -0.15 -8.17 -13.12
C PHE A 171 -0.64 -8.73 -14.45
N ARG A 172 0.24 -9.33 -15.25
CA ARG A 172 -0.12 -9.88 -16.58
C ARG A 172 -1.10 -11.04 -16.53
N SER A 173 -0.93 -11.94 -15.56
CA SER A 173 -1.80 -13.11 -15.36
C SER A 173 -3.12 -12.77 -14.66
N GLY A 174 -3.22 -11.58 -14.06
CA GLY A 174 -4.34 -11.22 -13.19
C GLY A 174 -4.28 -11.86 -11.80
N ALA A 175 -3.14 -12.48 -11.42
CA ALA A 175 -2.97 -13.11 -10.10
C ALA A 175 -3.18 -12.13 -8.93
N VAL A 176 -2.98 -10.82 -9.16
CA VAL A 176 -3.30 -9.73 -8.23
C VAL A 176 -4.72 -9.80 -7.66
N ALA A 177 -5.69 -10.30 -8.44
CA ALA A 177 -7.10 -10.44 -8.06
C ALA A 177 -7.56 -11.91 -8.04
N SER A 178 -6.62 -12.86 -7.97
CA SER A 178 -6.96 -14.29 -7.89
C SER A 178 -7.71 -14.64 -6.60
N GLY A 179 -8.45 -15.76 -6.62
CA GLY A 179 -9.12 -16.29 -5.42
C GLY A 179 -8.14 -16.55 -4.26
N ALA A 180 -6.97 -17.10 -4.57
CA ALA A 180 -5.91 -17.33 -3.58
C ALA A 180 -5.40 -16.02 -2.94
N ALA A 181 -5.18 -14.97 -3.74
CA ALA A 181 -4.81 -13.66 -3.21
C ALA A 181 -5.94 -13.04 -2.34
N GLY A 182 -7.21 -13.26 -2.72
CA GLY A 182 -8.37 -12.86 -1.92
C GLY A 182 -8.47 -13.59 -0.58
N GLU A 183 -8.23 -14.91 -0.56
CA GLU A 183 -8.24 -15.72 0.67
C GLU A 183 -7.09 -15.32 1.61
N ALA A 184 -5.90 -15.11 1.07
CA ALA A 184 -4.74 -14.61 1.82
C ALA A 184 -5.04 -13.24 2.44
N ARG A 185 -5.59 -12.30 1.66
CA ARG A 185 -6.05 -10.99 2.17
C ARG A 185 -7.11 -11.13 3.27
N ALA A 186 -8.09 -12.02 3.09
CA ALA A 186 -9.14 -12.22 4.09
C ALA A 186 -8.58 -12.78 5.41
N ALA A 187 -7.63 -13.72 5.34
CA ALA A 187 -6.94 -14.25 6.52
C ALA A 187 -6.12 -13.15 7.23
N PHE A 188 -5.38 -12.35 6.47
CA PHE A 188 -4.60 -11.23 6.99
C PHE A 188 -5.49 -10.21 7.70
N ARG A 189 -6.61 -9.81 7.09
CA ARG A 189 -7.59 -8.88 7.67
C ARG A 189 -8.20 -9.40 8.97
N ARG A 190 -8.57 -10.67 9.03
CA ARG A 190 -9.09 -11.29 10.27
C ARG A 190 -8.08 -11.21 11.41
N ARG A 191 -6.80 -11.32 11.11
CA ARG A 191 -5.73 -11.28 12.12
C ARG A 191 -5.36 -9.86 12.54
N PHE A 192 -5.26 -8.93 11.59
CA PHE A 192 -4.61 -7.63 11.83
C PHE A 192 -5.53 -6.41 11.78
N CYS A 193 -6.75 -6.53 11.23
CA CYS A 193 -7.68 -5.40 11.08
C CYS A 193 -8.91 -5.54 11.99
N ALA A 194 -8.86 -6.39 13.03
CA ALA A 194 -10.02 -6.77 13.83
C ALA A 194 -10.66 -5.60 14.63
N PHE A 195 -9.92 -4.51 14.84
CA PHE A 195 -10.36 -3.39 15.67
C PHE A 195 -10.68 -2.11 14.86
N ASP A 196 -10.49 -2.12 13.54
CA ASP A 196 -10.75 -0.96 12.68
C ASP A 196 -12.17 -1.04 12.08
N ASP A 197 -13.01 -0.06 12.40
CA ASP A 197 -14.43 -0.01 12.01
C ASP A 197 -14.95 1.42 11.73
N GLY A 198 -14.07 2.42 11.67
CA GLY A 198 -14.46 3.82 11.50
C GLY A 198 -14.72 4.59 12.79
N ARG A 199 -14.53 3.97 13.96
CA ARG A 199 -14.83 4.56 15.28
C ARG A 199 -13.67 4.47 16.29
N ALA A 200 -12.45 4.19 15.83
CA ALA A 200 -11.28 4.11 16.70
C ALA A 200 -11.02 5.42 17.44
N ALA A 201 -11.15 6.57 16.76
CA ALA A 201 -10.99 7.89 17.38
C ALA A 201 -12.03 8.12 18.49
N GLU A 202 -13.28 7.75 18.23
CA GLU A 202 -14.38 7.87 19.19
C GLU A 202 -14.11 7.04 20.45
N ARG A 203 -13.72 5.77 20.29
CA ARG A 203 -13.38 4.88 21.41
C ARG A 203 -12.25 5.44 22.28
N VAL A 204 -11.20 5.97 21.65
CA VAL A 204 -10.08 6.60 22.37
C VAL A 204 -10.56 7.82 23.16
N VAL A 205 -11.35 8.70 22.54
CA VAL A 205 -11.86 9.91 23.22
C VAL A 205 -12.72 9.54 24.43
N ARG A 206 -13.67 8.62 24.24
CA ARG A 206 -14.53 8.11 25.31
C ARG A 206 -13.72 7.55 26.48
N ARG A 207 -12.73 6.70 26.20
CA ARG A 207 -11.96 6.02 27.25
C ARG A 207 -10.98 6.94 27.99
N VAL A 208 -10.28 7.80 27.25
CA VAL A 208 -9.15 8.60 27.80
C VAL A 208 -9.63 9.92 28.39
N PHE A 209 -10.59 10.59 27.76
CA PHE A 209 -11.02 11.94 28.18
C PHE A 209 -12.34 11.93 28.94
N LEU A 210 -13.24 10.97 28.68
CA LEU A 210 -14.56 10.91 29.31
C LEU A 210 -14.69 9.83 30.40
N GLY A 211 -13.74 8.91 30.48
CA GLY A 211 -13.77 7.79 31.44
C GLY A 211 -14.87 6.76 31.14
N GLU A 212 -15.42 6.79 29.93
CA GLU A 212 -16.44 5.85 29.46
C GLU A 212 -15.82 4.51 29.07
N LYS A 213 -16.64 3.45 29.04
CA LYS A 213 -16.20 2.19 28.45
C LYS A 213 -16.14 2.35 26.92
N PRO A 214 -15.08 1.84 26.24
CA PRO A 214 -14.95 1.90 24.79
C PRO A 214 -16.08 1.17 24.07
#